data_AF-A0A7K0YBW4-F1
#
_entry.id   AF-A0A7K0YBW4-F1
#
_cell.length_a   1.000
_cell.length_b   1.000
_cell.length_c   1.000
_cell.angle_alpha   90.00
_cell.angle_beta   90.00
_cell.angle_gamma   90.00
#
_symmetry.space_group_name_H-M   'P 1'
#
loop_
_entity.id
_entity.type
_entity.pdbx_description
1 polymer ?
#
loop_
_entity_poly.entity_id
_entity_poly.type
_entity_poly.pdbx_seq_one_letter_code
_entity_poly.pdbx_strand_id
1 'polypeptide(L)'
;MIKRLIALIAIAAGIFSLIWFAPQFTVTIGQLPKAEVLKVKAQDLNLVCPGGVYRTGGASGTKLGAFEPIGNPDINSHFNGPAGTTMLIRGNQLTAVDPAGVAEQSSLLMNANQIQAVSTDGLTGLTGAACQRPTNDLWFLGGDTSTGRESLLVVKNVTKVDSTVSLEIFNERGLVTGSGMSGISVAAGKTTVIPLASYVPKTKTFVTHVVSRGGLVAAWIQQKTIHGLISGGVDYVSPTAEFSKTQVIPGVFVRGSADASKLIGNADFADL
;
A
#
# COMPACT_ATOMS: atom_id res chain seq x y z
N MET A 1 -26.10 -22.79 -91.54
CA MET A 1 -26.27 -22.77 -90.07
C MET A 1 -25.15 -23.47 -89.30
N ILE A 2 -24.63 -24.61 -89.77
CA ILE A 2 -23.56 -25.40 -89.11
C ILE A 2 -22.27 -24.60 -88.80
N LYS A 3 -21.79 -23.74 -89.71
CA LYS A 3 -20.56 -22.94 -89.49
C LYS A 3 -20.65 -21.97 -88.30
N ARG A 4 -21.85 -21.45 -87.98
CA ARG A 4 -22.06 -20.56 -86.82
C ARG A 4 -22.07 -21.31 -85.49
N LEU A 5 -22.54 -22.57 -85.49
CA LEU A 5 -22.56 -23.41 -84.30
C LEU A 5 -21.13 -23.85 -83.88
N ILE A 6 -20.30 -24.21 -84.86
CA ILE A 6 -18.90 -24.61 -84.62
C ILE A 6 -18.07 -23.46 -84.04
N ALA A 7 -18.26 -22.24 -84.56
CA ALA A 7 -17.59 -21.05 -84.02
C ALA A 7 -17.99 -20.78 -82.56
N LEU A 8 -19.26 -20.96 -82.21
CA LEU A 8 -19.77 -20.71 -80.86
C LEU A 8 -19.21 -21.75 -79.86
N ILE A 9 -19.10 -23.01 -80.28
CA ILE A 9 -18.49 -24.08 -79.47
C ILE A 9 -16.98 -23.84 -79.27
N ALA A 10 -16.27 -23.40 -80.31
CA ALA A 10 -14.84 -23.10 -80.21
C ALA A 10 -14.55 -21.93 -79.25
N ILE A 11 -15.38 -20.88 -79.29
CA ILE A 11 -15.27 -19.74 -78.37
C ILE A 11 -15.60 -20.16 -76.94
N ALA A 12 -16.66 -20.94 -76.74
CA ALA A 12 -17.04 -21.45 -75.42
C ALA A 12 -15.94 -22.34 -74.83
N ALA A 13 -15.34 -23.23 -75.63
CA ALA A 13 -14.22 -24.07 -75.21
C ALA A 13 -12.97 -23.24 -74.86
N GLY A 14 -12.67 -22.20 -75.64
CA GLY A 14 -11.58 -21.26 -75.36
C GLY A 14 -11.75 -20.55 -74.02
N ILE A 15 -12.95 -20.01 -73.75
CA ILE A 15 -13.27 -19.32 -72.50
C ILE A 15 -13.19 -20.29 -71.31
N PHE A 16 -13.72 -21.50 -71.45
CA PHE A 16 -13.69 -22.50 -70.38
C PHE A 16 -12.25 -22.92 -70.05
N SER A 17 -11.40 -23.08 -71.07
CA SER A 17 -9.98 -23.40 -70.86
C SER A 17 -9.21 -22.29 -70.14
N LEU A 18 -9.51 -21.02 -70.44
CA LEU A 18 -8.90 -19.86 -69.78
C LEU A 18 -9.31 -19.75 -68.30
N ILE A 19 -10.55 -20.07 -67.95
CA ILE A 19 -11.02 -20.04 -66.57
C ILE A 19 -10.43 -21.22 -65.78
N TRP A 20 -10.35 -22.41 -66.38
CA TRP A 20 -9.84 -23.60 -65.70
C TRP A 20 -8.32 -23.57 -65.48
N PHE A 21 -7.57 -23.02 -66.44
CA PHE A 21 -6.11 -22.89 -66.36
C PHE A 21 -5.64 -21.53 -65.82
N ALA A 22 -6.54 -20.68 -65.32
CA ALA A 22 -6.15 -19.46 -64.64
C ALA A 22 -5.38 -19.81 -63.36
N PRO A 23 -4.09 -19.44 -63.24
CA PRO A 23 -3.35 -19.60 -62.00
C PRO A 23 -4.00 -18.72 -60.92
N GLN A 24 -4.48 -19.37 -59.86
CA GLN A 24 -5.05 -18.70 -58.71
C GLN A 24 -3.91 -18.13 -57.85
N PHE A 25 -3.61 -16.86 -58.07
CA PHE A 25 -2.63 -16.11 -57.27
C PHE A 25 -3.25 -15.71 -55.93
N THR A 26 -3.04 -16.53 -54.91
CA THR A 26 -3.33 -16.12 -53.53
C THR A 26 -2.17 -15.27 -53.02
N VAL A 27 -2.34 -13.95 -53.04
CA VAL A 27 -1.38 -13.01 -52.44
C VAL A 27 -1.58 -13.06 -50.93
N THR A 28 -0.70 -13.80 -50.24
CA THR A 28 -0.66 -13.82 -48.77
C THR A 28 -0.02 -12.52 -48.28
N ILE A 29 -0.84 -11.50 -48.09
CA ILE A 29 -0.42 -10.27 -47.40
C ILE A 29 -0.13 -10.68 -45.95
N GLY A 30 1.07 -10.35 -45.44
CA GLY A 30 1.63 -10.88 -44.20
C GLY A 30 0.63 -10.96 -43.04
N GLN A 31 0.62 -12.10 -42.35
CA GLN A 31 -0.19 -12.28 -41.15
C GLN A 31 0.24 -11.27 -40.08
N LEU A 32 -0.73 -10.59 -39.47
CA LEU A 32 -0.48 -9.78 -38.28
C LEU A 32 0.23 -10.67 -37.25
N PRO A 33 1.41 -10.29 -36.73
CA PRO A 33 2.07 -11.06 -35.70
C PRO A 33 1.12 -11.17 -34.50
N LYS A 34 0.72 -12.40 -34.16
CA LYS A 34 -0.02 -12.66 -32.93
C LYS A 34 0.89 -12.25 -31.78
N ALA A 35 0.46 -11.28 -30.98
CA ALA A 35 1.17 -10.91 -29.77
C ALA A 35 1.33 -12.17 -28.89
N GLU A 36 2.57 -12.54 -28.61
CA GLU A 36 2.86 -13.64 -27.71
C GLU A 36 2.54 -13.19 -26.28
N VAL A 37 1.46 -13.73 -25.73
CA VAL A 37 1.03 -13.40 -24.38
C VAL A 37 1.90 -14.19 -23.40
N LEU A 38 2.95 -13.54 -22.91
CA LEU A 38 3.79 -14.08 -21.84
C LEU A 38 3.00 -14.05 -20.52
N LYS A 39 2.60 -15.23 -20.03
CA LYS A 39 1.96 -15.36 -18.72
C LYS A 39 3.03 -15.29 -17.64
N VAL A 40 3.21 -14.13 -17.04
CA VAL A 40 4.16 -13.92 -15.95
C VAL A 40 3.50 -14.31 -14.63
N LYS A 41 4.24 -15.03 -13.78
CA LYS A 41 3.83 -15.37 -12.42
C LYS A 41 3.78 -14.11 -11.55
N ALA A 42 2.72 -13.97 -10.74
CA ALA A 42 2.64 -12.91 -9.74
C ALA A 42 3.75 -13.06 -8.68
N GLN A 43 4.22 -11.94 -8.13
CA GLN A 43 5.14 -12.00 -6.98
C GLN A 43 4.46 -12.60 -5.77
N ASP A 44 5.23 -13.29 -4.92
CA ASP A 44 4.73 -13.82 -3.64
C ASP A 44 4.10 -12.70 -2.79
N LEU A 45 2.98 -13.00 -2.13
CA LEU A 45 2.27 -12.02 -1.30
C LEU A 45 3.12 -11.69 -0.07
N ASN A 46 3.45 -10.42 0.12
CA ASN A 46 4.26 -9.93 1.22
C ASN A 46 3.50 -8.91 2.07
N LEU A 47 3.42 -9.15 3.38
CA LEU A 47 2.85 -8.23 4.37
C LEU A 47 3.96 -7.73 5.29
N VAL A 48 3.90 -6.44 5.62
CA VAL A 48 4.88 -5.77 6.48
C VAL A 48 4.14 -5.14 7.64
N CYS A 49 4.63 -5.35 8.85
CA CYS A 49 4.10 -4.72 10.06
C CYS A 49 5.00 -3.54 10.47
N PRO A 50 4.43 -2.49 11.13
CA PRO A 50 5.17 -1.30 11.53
C PRO A 50 6.43 -1.60 12.36
N GLY A 51 6.36 -2.59 13.25
CA GLY A 51 7.40 -2.87 14.24
C GLY A 51 7.22 -2.14 15.56
N GLY A 52 8.31 -2.07 16.31
CA GLY A 52 8.35 -1.39 17.61
C GLY A 52 8.01 0.09 17.47
N VAL A 53 7.28 0.63 18.44
CA VAL A 53 6.94 2.05 18.53
C VAL A 53 8.21 2.90 18.64
N TYR A 54 8.26 4.02 17.92
CA TYR A 54 9.41 4.93 17.91
C TYR A 54 9.29 5.99 19.01
N ARG A 55 10.34 6.13 19.81
CA ARG A 55 10.50 7.26 20.73
C ARG A 55 11.36 8.35 20.09
N THR A 56 10.86 9.57 20.16
CA THR A 56 11.59 10.79 19.81
C THR A 56 12.60 11.17 20.88
N GLY A 57 13.78 11.64 20.48
CA GLY A 57 14.81 12.10 21.42
C GLY A 57 15.90 11.07 21.71
N GLY A 58 15.85 9.90 21.07
CA GLY A 58 16.78 8.79 21.31
C GLY A 58 16.70 8.23 22.74
N ALA A 59 17.77 7.55 23.17
CA ALA A 59 17.84 6.90 24.49
C ALA A 59 17.65 7.87 25.66
N SER A 60 18.14 9.10 25.51
CA SER A 60 18.08 10.17 26.52
C SER A 60 16.83 11.03 26.45
N GLY A 61 15.97 10.88 25.42
CA GLY A 61 14.80 11.73 25.20
C GLY A 61 15.10 13.17 24.74
N THR A 62 16.37 13.53 24.55
CA THR A 62 16.80 14.93 24.28
C THR A 62 17.47 15.14 22.93
N LYS A 63 17.77 14.07 22.18
CA LYS A 63 18.47 14.16 20.89
C LYS A 63 17.52 14.45 19.74
N LEU A 64 17.62 15.64 19.16
CA LEU A 64 16.83 16.01 17.98
C LEU A 64 17.13 15.09 16.80
N GLY A 65 16.07 14.68 16.07
CA GLY A 65 16.18 13.80 14.91
C GLY A 65 16.57 12.35 15.20
N ALA A 66 16.66 11.95 16.48
CA ALA A 66 16.88 10.57 16.86
C ALA A 66 15.53 9.88 17.17
N PHE A 67 15.24 8.83 16.41
CA PHE A 67 14.05 7.99 16.56
C PHE A 67 14.50 6.56 16.84
N GLU A 68 14.22 6.07 18.04
CA GLU A 68 14.59 4.72 18.45
C GLU A 68 13.36 3.84 18.57
N PRO A 69 13.34 2.66 17.93
CA PRO A 69 12.27 1.69 18.15
C PRO A 69 12.37 1.11 19.57
N ILE A 70 11.24 1.07 20.27
CA ILE A 70 11.10 0.53 21.61
C ILE A 70 10.30 -0.76 21.56
N GLY A 71 10.83 -1.79 22.22
CA GLY A 71 10.16 -3.08 22.38
C GLY A 71 9.99 -3.82 21.06
N ASN A 72 9.34 -4.99 21.16
CA ASN A 72 8.94 -5.80 20.02
C ASN A 72 7.43 -6.00 20.08
N PRO A 73 6.69 -5.75 18.99
CA PRO A 73 5.27 -6.02 18.95
C PRO A 73 5.02 -7.53 18.87
N ASP A 74 3.85 -7.95 19.35
CA ASP A 74 3.33 -9.27 19.08
C ASP A 74 2.63 -9.28 17.72
N ILE A 75 2.92 -10.26 16.88
CA ILE A 75 2.40 -10.36 15.52
C ILE A 75 1.47 -11.57 15.45
N ASN A 76 0.19 -11.29 15.23
CA ASN A 76 -0.81 -12.30 14.95
C ASN A 76 -0.98 -12.43 13.45
N SER A 77 -0.89 -13.65 12.93
CA SER A 77 -1.09 -13.92 11.51
C SER A 77 -1.93 -15.16 11.30
N HIS A 78 -2.63 -15.17 10.17
CA HIS A 78 -3.35 -16.32 9.68
C HIS A 78 -2.97 -16.54 8.22
N PHE A 79 -2.77 -17.81 7.87
CA PHE A 79 -2.40 -18.24 6.54
C PHE A 79 -3.27 -19.43 6.14
N ASN A 80 -3.94 -19.29 5.00
CA ASN A 80 -4.81 -20.32 4.42
C ASN A 80 -4.49 -20.43 2.93
N GLY A 81 -3.33 -21.00 2.62
CA GLY A 81 -2.86 -21.20 1.26
C GLY A 81 -3.17 -22.61 0.71
N PRO A 82 -3.25 -22.76 -0.62
CA PRO A 82 -3.40 -24.06 -1.26
C PRO A 82 -2.17 -24.95 -1.05
N ALA A 83 -2.32 -26.25 -1.33
CA ALA A 83 -1.23 -27.22 -1.17
C ALA A 83 0.04 -26.79 -1.93
N GLY A 84 1.19 -26.88 -1.27
CA GLY A 84 2.49 -26.46 -1.82
C GLY A 84 2.87 -24.99 -1.55
N THR A 85 2.00 -24.21 -0.92
CA THR A 85 2.33 -22.86 -0.44
C THR A 85 2.78 -22.88 1.02
N THR A 86 3.66 -21.94 1.39
CA THR A 86 4.16 -21.83 2.78
C THR A 86 4.21 -20.38 3.23
N MET A 87 4.10 -20.15 4.53
CA MET A 87 4.29 -18.82 5.12
C MET A 87 5.68 -18.74 5.75
N LEU A 88 6.41 -17.67 5.41
CA LEU A 88 7.72 -17.36 5.98
C LEU A 88 7.64 -16.04 6.76
N ILE A 89 8.10 -16.05 8.01
CA ILE A 89 8.15 -14.86 8.87
C ILE A 89 9.61 -14.48 9.10
N ARG A 90 9.97 -13.22 8.82
CA ARG A 90 11.30 -12.64 9.05
C ARG A 90 11.17 -11.30 9.77
N GLY A 91 11.27 -11.30 11.08
CA GLY A 91 10.99 -10.12 11.89
C GLY A 91 9.55 -9.63 11.62
N ASN A 92 9.41 -8.39 11.15
CA ASN A 92 8.10 -7.78 10.91
C ASN A 92 7.68 -7.87 9.43
N GLN A 93 8.14 -8.91 8.73
CA GLN A 93 7.77 -9.21 7.35
C GLN A 93 7.25 -10.65 7.26
N LEU A 94 6.10 -10.83 6.64
CA LEU A 94 5.45 -12.11 6.43
C LEU A 94 5.27 -12.31 4.93
N THR A 95 5.75 -13.43 4.40
CA THR A 95 5.70 -13.73 2.97
C THR A 95 5.01 -15.06 2.76
N ALA A 96 3.94 -15.07 1.98
CA ALA A 96 3.31 -16.27 1.47
C ALA A 96 4.06 -16.70 0.21
N VAL A 97 4.92 -17.70 0.36
CA VAL A 97 5.71 -18.28 -0.72
C VAL A 97 4.81 -19.22 -1.51
N ASP A 98 4.56 -18.88 -2.77
CA ASP A 98 3.78 -19.70 -3.69
C ASP A 98 4.64 -20.05 -4.91
N PRO A 99 5.41 -21.15 -4.88
CA PRO A 99 6.29 -21.52 -5.99
C PRO A 99 5.54 -21.73 -7.30
N ALA A 100 4.31 -22.26 -7.25
CA ALA A 100 3.52 -22.64 -8.41
C ALA A 100 2.71 -21.48 -9.03
N GLY A 101 2.52 -20.37 -8.29
CA GLY A 101 1.75 -19.21 -8.78
C GLY A 101 0.26 -19.49 -8.90
N VAL A 102 -0.25 -20.41 -8.09
CA VAL A 102 -1.66 -20.86 -8.09
C VAL A 102 -2.50 -20.17 -7.02
N ALA A 103 -1.86 -19.54 -6.03
CA ALA A 103 -2.56 -18.89 -4.93
C ALA A 103 -3.16 -17.55 -5.38
N GLU A 104 -4.45 -17.38 -5.11
CA GLU A 104 -5.11 -16.10 -5.29
C GLU A 104 -4.73 -15.15 -4.15
N GLN A 105 -4.15 -14.00 -4.49
CA GLN A 105 -3.77 -13.00 -3.49
C GLN A 105 -5.01 -12.31 -2.93
N SER A 106 -5.33 -12.61 -1.68
CA SER A 106 -6.43 -12.00 -0.96
C SER A 106 -6.15 -12.00 0.54
N SER A 107 -6.99 -11.31 1.31
CA SER A 107 -6.98 -11.41 2.77
C SER A 107 -7.34 -12.82 3.27
N LEU A 108 -7.92 -13.69 2.44
CA LEU A 108 -8.15 -15.09 2.77
C LEU A 108 -6.86 -15.90 2.71
N LEU A 109 -5.95 -15.59 1.78
CA LEU A 109 -4.67 -16.28 1.65
C LEU A 109 -3.78 -16.01 2.87
N MET A 110 -3.62 -14.73 3.22
CA MET A 110 -2.80 -14.31 4.35
C MET A 110 -3.27 -12.97 4.89
N ASN A 111 -3.44 -12.89 6.21
CA ASN A 111 -3.70 -11.65 6.93
C ASN A 111 -2.85 -11.61 8.20
N ALA A 112 -2.41 -10.42 8.59
CA ALA A 112 -1.63 -10.25 9.80
C ALA A 112 -1.88 -8.88 10.43
N ASN A 113 -1.78 -8.83 11.75
CA ASN A 113 -1.84 -7.61 12.54
C ASN A 113 -0.77 -7.69 13.62
N GLN A 114 -0.35 -6.52 14.09
CA GLN A 114 0.52 -6.42 15.24
C GLN A 114 -0.17 -5.67 16.37
N ILE A 115 0.18 -6.01 17.60
CA ILE A 115 -0.24 -5.31 18.82
C ILE A 115 0.98 -5.11 19.70
N GLN A 116 1.09 -3.96 20.35
CA GLN A 116 2.14 -3.68 21.30
C GLN A 116 1.62 -2.85 22.46
N ALA A 117 1.85 -3.33 23.68
CA ALA A 117 1.74 -2.52 24.89
C ALA A 117 3.09 -1.85 25.18
N VAL A 118 3.06 -0.55 25.43
CA VAL A 118 4.25 0.26 25.76
C VAL A 118 4.00 0.97 27.08
N SER A 119 5.00 0.95 27.96
CA SER A 119 4.98 1.66 29.24
C SER A 119 6.39 2.16 29.55
N THR A 120 6.73 3.32 29.00
CA THR A 120 8.05 3.98 29.17
C THR A 120 7.88 5.48 29.37
N ASP A 121 8.93 6.16 29.84
CA ASP A 121 8.91 7.60 30.06
C ASP A 121 8.52 8.37 28.79
N GLY A 122 7.43 9.13 28.86
CA GLY A 122 6.89 9.92 27.76
C GLY A 122 6.11 9.13 26.69
N LEU A 123 5.94 7.81 26.86
CA LEU A 123 5.26 6.94 25.91
C LEU A 123 4.60 5.75 26.62
N THR A 124 3.29 5.83 26.85
CA THR A 124 2.48 4.79 27.47
C THR A 124 1.20 4.57 26.66
N GLY A 125 0.84 3.32 26.38
CA GLY A 125 -0.38 3.00 25.66
C GLY A 125 -0.37 1.60 25.05
N LEU A 126 -1.49 1.24 24.43
CA LEU A 126 -1.64 0.05 23.60
C LEU A 126 -1.82 0.53 22.16
N THR A 127 -0.95 0.07 21.26
CA THR A 127 -1.09 0.34 19.83
C THR A 127 -1.32 -0.96 19.06
N GLY A 128 -2.07 -0.86 17.96
CA GLY A 128 -2.27 -1.97 17.05
C GLY A 128 -2.35 -1.48 15.61
N ALA A 129 -1.82 -2.27 14.68
CA ALA A 129 -1.94 -1.96 13.26
C ALA A 129 -2.05 -3.25 12.45
N ALA A 130 -2.86 -3.20 11.39
CA ALA A 130 -2.84 -4.24 10.38
C ALA A 130 -1.52 -4.18 9.60
N CYS A 131 -0.91 -5.33 9.35
CA CYS A 131 0.26 -5.43 8.49
C CYS A 131 -0.19 -5.23 7.04
N GLN A 132 0.53 -4.38 6.32
CA GLN A 132 0.12 -3.89 5.00
C GLN A 132 0.97 -4.52 3.91
N ARG A 133 0.37 -4.70 2.73
CA ARG A 133 1.13 -4.99 1.52
C ARG A 133 1.91 -3.73 1.12
N PRO A 134 3.21 -3.79 0.84
CA PRO A 134 3.95 -2.64 0.33
C PRO A 134 3.36 -2.13 -0.99
N THR A 135 3.14 -0.82 -1.10
CA THR A 135 2.64 -0.14 -2.29
C THR A 135 3.51 1.08 -2.63
N ASN A 136 3.17 1.78 -3.69
CA ASN A 136 3.81 3.04 -4.11
C ASN A 136 2.92 4.27 -3.91
N ASP A 137 1.66 4.07 -3.50
CA ASP A 137 0.67 5.12 -3.25
C ASP A 137 -0.07 4.77 -1.95
N LEU A 138 -0.02 5.68 -0.99
CA LEU A 138 -0.58 5.51 0.35
C LEU A 138 -1.24 6.81 0.80
N TRP A 139 -2.50 6.76 1.19
CA TRP A 139 -3.23 7.88 1.77
C TRP A 139 -3.44 7.66 3.26
N PHE A 140 -3.20 8.69 4.05
CA PHE A 140 -3.44 8.69 5.49
C PHE A 140 -4.43 9.79 5.83
N LEU A 141 -5.59 9.39 6.36
CA LEU A 141 -6.57 10.29 6.94
C LEU A 141 -6.35 10.28 8.45
N GLY A 142 -5.54 11.22 8.95
CA GLY A 142 -5.20 11.28 10.36
C GLY A 142 -3.79 11.78 10.60
N GLY A 143 -3.63 12.52 11.69
CA GLY A 143 -2.39 13.18 12.05
C GLY A 143 -2.72 14.43 12.85
N ASP A 144 -1.97 14.67 13.92
CA ASP A 144 -2.07 15.88 14.74
C ASP A 144 -0.65 16.28 15.17
N THR A 145 -0.32 17.55 14.97
CA THR A 145 0.96 18.19 15.32
C THR A 145 0.75 19.46 16.13
N SER A 146 -0.45 19.62 16.71
CA SER A 146 -0.76 20.63 17.71
C SER A 146 0.04 20.39 19.00
N THR A 147 0.00 21.35 19.92
CA THR A 147 0.77 21.26 21.16
C THR A 147 0.35 20.03 21.97
N GLY A 148 1.33 19.22 22.38
CA GLY A 148 1.06 17.96 23.08
C GLY A 148 0.70 16.79 22.16
N ARG A 149 0.76 16.97 20.83
CA ARG A 149 0.53 15.93 19.83
C ARG A 149 1.75 15.75 18.95
N GLU A 150 2.01 14.50 18.59
CA GLU A 150 3.13 14.13 17.73
C GLU A 150 2.65 13.15 16.69
N SER A 151 3.06 13.38 15.44
CA SER A 151 2.80 12.48 14.32
C SER A 151 4.11 12.17 13.60
N LEU A 152 4.51 10.90 13.63
CA LEU A 152 5.70 10.38 12.96
C LEU A 152 5.27 9.48 11.81
N LEU A 153 5.63 9.84 10.59
CA LEU A 153 5.46 8.95 9.44
C LEU A 153 6.60 7.93 9.43
N VAL A 154 6.27 6.68 9.71
CA VAL A 154 7.18 5.53 9.70
C VAL A 154 7.10 4.88 8.33
N VAL A 155 8.14 5.02 7.50
CA VAL A 155 8.19 4.44 6.14
C VAL A 155 9.21 3.33 6.09
N LYS A 156 8.79 2.14 5.68
CA LYS A 156 9.63 0.94 5.60
C LYS A 156 9.75 0.44 4.17
N ASN A 157 10.98 0.37 3.68
CA ASN A 157 11.31 -0.23 2.40
C ASN A 157 11.80 -1.67 2.63
N VAL A 158 10.99 -2.65 2.27
CA VAL A 158 11.35 -4.08 2.38
C VAL A 158 11.96 -4.64 1.10
N THR A 159 12.11 -3.82 0.08
CA THR A 159 12.70 -4.23 -1.19
C THR A 159 14.23 -4.16 -1.15
N LYS A 160 14.86 -4.75 -2.16
CA LYS A 160 16.32 -4.75 -2.34
C LYS A 160 16.83 -3.51 -3.08
N VAL A 161 15.95 -2.57 -3.40
CA VAL A 161 16.26 -1.35 -4.16
C VAL A 161 15.87 -0.16 -3.31
N ASP A 162 16.67 0.90 -3.36
CA ASP A 162 16.34 2.15 -2.66
C ASP A 162 15.04 2.75 -3.21
N SER A 163 14.31 3.43 -2.33
CA SER A 163 13.07 4.10 -2.68
C SER A 163 13.18 5.59 -2.35
N THR A 164 12.62 6.42 -3.21
CA THR A 164 12.50 7.86 -2.97
C THR A 164 11.02 8.18 -2.74
N VAL A 165 10.74 8.82 -1.62
CA VAL A 165 9.39 9.16 -1.18
C VAL A 165 9.14 10.66 -1.37
N SER A 166 7.94 10.97 -1.84
CA SER A 166 7.37 12.31 -1.88
C SER A 166 6.08 12.34 -1.04
N LEU A 167 5.86 13.47 -0.39
CA LEU A 167 4.74 13.73 0.50
C LEU A 167 3.91 14.88 -0.06
N GLU A 168 2.61 14.70 -0.11
CA GLU A 168 1.63 15.78 -0.31
C GLU A 168 0.76 15.83 0.95
N ILE A 169 0.69 16.99 1.61
CA ILE A 169 -0.05 17.14 2.87
C ILE A 169 -1.14 18.18 2.68
N PHE A 170 -2.36 17.84 3.09
CA PHE A 170 -3.52 18.73 3.02
C PHE A 170 -4.00 19.02 4.43
N ASN A 171 -4.18 20.29 4.78
CA ASN A 171 -4.80 20.71 6.04
C ASN A 171 -6.10 21.47 5.77
N GLU A 172 -6.69 22.05 6.81
CA GLU A 172 -7.93 22.85 6.74
C GLU A 172 -7.86 24.02 5.75
N ARG A 173 -6.65 24.47 5.36
CA ARG A 173 -6.41 25.56 4.42
C ARG A 173 -6.08 25.07 2.99
N GLY A 174 -6.10 23.77 2.76
CA GLY A 174 -5.77 23.14 1.49
C GLY A 174 -4.36 22.53 1.47
N LEU A 175 -3.75 22.48 0.29
CA LEU A 175 -2.43 21.89 0.09
C LEU A 175 -1.35 22.69 0.83
N VAL A 176 -0.53 22.00 1.59
CA VAL A 176 0.61 22.55 2.31
C VAL A 176 1.80 22.57 1.37
N THR A 177 2.36 23.76 1.16
CA THR A 177 3.55 23.94 0.31
C THR A 177 4.79 24.14 1.18
N GLY A 178 5.85 23.40 0.91
CA GLY A 178 7.12 23.52 1.63
C GLY A 178 8.28 22.82 0.91
N SER A 179 9.51 23.12 1.33
CA SER A 179 10.70 22.42 0.86
C SER A 179 10.86 21.07 1.59
N GLY A 180 11.59 20.14 0.96
CA GLY A 180 11.94 18.86 1.59
C GLY A 180 10.81 17.83 1.70
N MET A 181 9.66 18.07 1.07
CA MET A 181 8.56 17.10 0.97
C MET A 181 8.77 16.07 -0.13
N SER A 182 9.70 16.31 -1.06
CA SER A 182 10.06 15.39 -2.14
C SER A 182 11.51 14.94 -2.00
N GLY A 183 11.84 13.75 -2.52
CA GLY A 183 13.23 13.30 -2.57
C GLY A 183 13.71 12.63 -1.28
N ILE A 184 12.80 12.20 -0.40
CA ILE A 184 13.15 11.59 0.87
C ILE A 184 13.64 10.16 0.61
N SER A 185 14.91 9.88 0.92
CA SER A 185 15.50 8.57 0.68
C SER A 185 15.10 7.55 1.74
N VAL A 186 14.65 6.38 1.28
CA VAL A 186 14.37 5.20 2.09
C VAL A 186 15.19 4.04 1.52
N ALA A 187 16.35 3.81 2.13
CA ALA A 187 17.30 2.79 1.69
C ALA A 187 16.68 1.37 1.72
N ALA A 188 17.20 0.49 0.86
CA ALA A 188 16.78 -0.90 0.77
C ALA A 188 16.84 -1.61 2.13
N GLY A 189 15.76 -2.28 2.51
CA GLY A 189 15.64 -3.01 3.77
C GLY A 189 15.65 -2.13 5.04
N LYS A 190 15.50 -0.81 4.91
CA LYS A 190 15.53 0.13 6.05
C LYS A 190 14.18 0.80 6.30
N THR A 191 14.07 1.36 7.51
CA THR A 191 12.95 2.21 7.91
C THR A 191 13.46 3.64 8.08
N THR A 192 12.73 4.59 7.51
CA THR A 192 12.95 6.03 7.67
C THR A 192 11.77 6.58 8.47
N VAL A 193 12.06 7.32 9.54
CA VAL A 193 11.04 7.99 10.37
C VAL A 193 11.07 9.47 10.07
N ILE A 194 9.92 10.02 9.71
CA ILE A 194 9.77 11.39 9.23
C ILE A 194 8.82 12.13 10.20
N PRO A 195 9.30 13.12 10.97
CA PRO A 195 8.43 13.92 11.83
C PRO A 195 7.56 14.87 11.00
N LEU A 196 6.24 14.67 11.02
CA LEU A 196 5.31 15.45 10.20
C LEU A 196 5.17 16.90 10.66
N ALA A 197 5.47 17.18 11.95
CA ALA A 197 5.54 18.53 12.49
C ALA A 197 6.56 19.43 11.78
N SER A 198 7.56 18.87 11.09
CA SER A 198 8.52 19.63 10.28
C SER A 198 7.90 20.24 9.02
N TYR A 199 6.77 19.70 8.55
CA TYR A 199 6.09 20.13 7.33
C TYR A 199 4.76 20.82 7.63
N VAL A 200 4.01 20.31 8.62
CA VAL A 200 2.74 20.84 9.08
C VAL A 200 2.80 21.11 10.58
N PRO A 201 3.47 22.17 11.04
CA PRO A 201 3.52 22.48 12.46
C PRO A 201 2.17 22.99 12.97
N LYS A 202 1.86 22.72 14.25
CA LYS A 202 0.72 23.29 14.98
C LYS A 202 -0.63 23.08 14.28
N THR A 203 -0.82 21.92 13.64
CA THR A 203 -2.02 21.60 12.86
C THR A 203 -2.78 20.47 13.53
N LYS A 204 -4.06 20.69 13.83
CA LYS A 204 -4.91 19.72 14.55
C LYS A 204 -5.22 18.46 13.73
N THR A 205 -5.46 18.63 12.44
CA THR A 205 -5.75 17.51 11.55
C THR A 205 -5.25 17.78 10.14
N PHE A 206 -4.78 16.75 9.47
CA PHE A 206 -4.33 16.81 8.09
C PHE A 206 -4.39 15.43 7.43
N VAL A 207 -4.36 15.44 6.10
CA VAL A 207 -4.27 14.26 5.23
C VAL A 207 -2.86 14.21 4.66
N THR A 208 -2.25 13.03 4.68
CA THR A 208 -0.92 12.82 4.07
C THR A 208 -1.04 11.81 2.94
N HIS A 209 -0.64 12.20 1.74
CA HIS A 209 -0.43 11.31 0.60
C HIS A 209 1.06 11.05 0.44
N VAL A 210 1.42 9.78 0.36
CA VAL A 210 2.80 9.31 0.27
C VAL A 210 2.94 8.55 -1.05
N VAL A 211 3.80 9.07 -1.92
CA VAL A 211 4.13 8.44 -3.20
C VAL A 211 5.59 8.00 -3.18
N SER A 212 5.84 6.74 -3.53
CA SER A 212 7.20 6.21 -3.64
C SER A 212 7.60 5.94 -5.09
N ARG A 213 8.89 6.12 -5.38
CA ARG A 213 9.53 5.81 -6.66
C ARG A 213 10.72 4.89 -6.41
N GLY A 214 10.82 3.79 -7.18
CA GLY A 214 11.81 2.75 -6.96
C GLY A 214 11.21 1.57 -6.19
N GLY A 215 11.70 1.30 -4.99
CA GLY A 215 11.15 0.26 -4.12
C GLY A 215 9.73 0.54 -3.60
N LEU A 216 8.91 -0.52 -3.51
CA LEU A 216 7.61 -0.47 -2.80
C LEU A 216 7.85 -0.25 -1.30
N VAL A 217 6.98 0.53 -0.67
CA VAL A 217 7.08 0.87 0.75
C VAL A 217 5.80 0.51 1.49
N ALA A 218 5.92 0.20 2.77
CA ALA A 218 4.81 0.17 3.69
C ALA A 218 5.00 1.30 4.70
N ALA A 219 3.94 2.03 5.03
CA ALA A 219 4.03 3.14 5.96
C ALA A 219 2.82 3.26 6.89
N TRP A 220 3.06 3.92 8.03
CA TRP A 220 2.07 4.21 9.07
C TRP A 220 2.38 5.58 9.66
N ILE A 221 1.36 6.28 10.15
CA ILE A 221 1.58 7.45 11.00
C ILE A 221 1.45 7.00 12.45
N GLN A 222 2.54 7.04 13.20
CA GLN A 222 2.50 6.88 14.63
C GLN A 222 2.05 8.19 15.26
N GLN A 223 0.92 8.16 15.96
CA GLN A 223 0.41 9.30 16.71
C GLN A 223 0.68 9.09 18.20
N LYS A 224 1.16 10.14 18.85
CA LYS A 224 1.40 10.17 20.30
C LYS A 224 0.76 11.42 20.90
N THR A 225 0.20 11.21 22.08
CA THR A 225 -0.55 12.19 22.84
C THR A 225 0.15 12.39 24.19
N ILE A 226 0.43 13.65 24.55
CA ILE A 226 0.98 14.05 25.84
C ILE A 226 0.12 15.19 26.41
N HIS A 227 -0.26 15.09 27.68
CA HIS A 227 -0.94 16.13 28.46
C HIS A 227 0.03 16.64 29.53
N GLY A 228 0.72 17.76 29.25
CA GLY A 228 1.77 18.29 30.12
C GLY A 228 2.96 17.33 30.23
N LEU A 229 3.04 16.58 31.33
CA LEU A 229 4.07 15.56 31.60
C LEU A 229 3.52 14.13 31.57
N ILE A 230 2.21 13.96 31.38
CA ILE A 230 1.53 12.66 31.39
C ILE A 230 1.36 12.17 29.95
N SER A 231 1.78 10.94 29.66
CA SER A 231 1.51 10.31 28.36
C SER A 231 0.04 9.92 28.29
N GLY A 232 -0.67 10.39 27.26
CA GLY A 232 -2.08 10.11 27.06
C GLY A 232 -2.38 9.02 26.02
N GLY A 233 -1.34 8.39 25.45
CA GLY A 233 -1.52 7.29 24.50
C GLY A 233 -0.58 7.33 23.32
N VAL A 234 -0.47 6.18 22.64
CA VAL A 234 0.18 6.03 21.36
C VAL A 234 -0.63 5.08 20.49
N ASP A 235 -0.78 5.41 19.21
CA ASP A 235 -1.40 4.51 18.23
C ASP A 235 -0.82 4.69 16.80
N TYR A 236 -1.21 3.81 15.88
CA TYR A 236 -0.85 3.87 14.47
C TYR A 236 -2.08 4.14 13.59
N VAL A 237 -2.00 5.20 12.77
CA VAL A 237 -2.89 5.40 11.62
C VAL A 237 -2.38 4.55 10.46
N SER A 238 -3.21 3.61 10.03
CA SER A 238 -2.96 2.80 8.85
C SER A 238 -3.39 3.54 7.57
N PRO A 239 -2.81 3.18 6.41
CA PRO A 239 -3.24 3.73 5.13
C PRO A 239 -4.73 3.45 4.89
N THR A 240 -5.42 4.38 4.25
CA THR A 240 -6.83 4.22 3.90
C THR A 240 -6.99 3.36 2.65
N ALA A 241 -8.18 2.79 2.49
CA ALA A 241 -8.56 2.15 1.24
C ALA A 241 -8.55 3.17 0.08
N GLU A 242 -8.49 2.65 -1.14
CA GLU A 242 -8.62 3.46 -2.36
C GLU A 242 -9.96 4.22 -2.37
N PHE A 243 -9.97 5.37 -3.03
CA PHE A 243 -11.16 6.18 -3.18
C PHE A 243 -12.29 5.37 -3.83
N SER A 244 -13.38 5.19 -3.11
CA SER A 244 -14.55 4.43 -3.53
C SER A 244 -15.82 5.23 -3.30
N LYS A 245 -16.82 5.02 -4.17
CA LYS A 245 -18.18 5.55 -3.97
C LYS A 245 -18.97 4.76 -2.91
N THR A 246 -18.44 3.62 -2.49
CA THR A 246 -19.07 2.74 -1.50
C THR A 246 -18.08 2.46 -0.38
N GLN A 247 -18.46 2.81 0.85
CA GLN A 247 -17.71 2.51 2.07
C GLN A 247 -18.52 1.51 2.89
N VAL A 248 -17.89 0.40 3.28
CA VAL A 248 -18.47 -0.56 4.23
C VAL A 248 -17.91 -0.23 5.61
N ILE A 249 -18.78 0.12 6.54
CA ILE A 249 -18.44 0.33 7.95
C ILE A 249 -19.04 -0.87 8.71
N PRO A 250 -18.22 -1.82 9.18
CA PRO A 250 -18.74 -2.91 9.99
C PRO A 250 -19.34 -2.33 11.28
N GLY A 251 -20.53 -2.81 11.67
CA GLY A 251 -21.13 -2.41 12.92
C GLY A 251 -20.28 -2.88 14.10
N VAL A 252 -19.88 -1.94 14.97
CA VAL A 252 -19.14 -2.26 16.21
C VAL A 252 -20.11 -2.19 17.39
N PHE A 253 -20.20 -3.27 18.16
CA PHE A 253 -21.00 -3.29 19.37
C PHE A 253 -20.17 -2.78 20.56
N VAL A 254 -20.40 -1.54 20.97
CA VAL A 254 -19.66 -0.89 22.08
C VAL A 254 -20.31 -1.24 23.42
N ARG A 255 -19.52 -1.77 24.37
CA ARG A 255 -19.90 -1.96 25.77
C ARG A 255 -19.18 -0.93 26.65
N GLY A 256 -19.85 -0.39 27.66
CA GLY A 256 -19.20 0.52 28.65
C GLY A 256 -19.17 2.01 28.28
N SER A 257 -20.06 2.48 27.40
CA SER A 257 -20.14 3.91 27.00
C SER A 257 -20.36 4.89 28.17
N ALA A 258 -20.86 4.42 29.31
CA ALA A 258 -21.06 5.22 30.51
C ALA A 258 -19.74 5.71 31.14
N ASP A 259 -18.64 4.94 31.04
CA ASP A 259 -17.35 5.34 31.60
C ASP A 259 -16.62 6.33 30.68
N ALA A 260 -16.70 6.13 29.36
CA ALA A 260 -16.24 7.12 28.38
C ALA A 260 -16.97 8.47 28.53
N SER A 261 -18.29 8.43 28.75
CA SER A 261 -19.10 9.65 28.96
C SER A 261 -18.69 10.44 30.22
N LYS A 262 -18.20 9.76 31.27
CA LYS A 262 -17.68 10.44 32.48
C LYS A 262 -16.35 11.14 32.21
N LEU A 263 -15.48 10.56 31.38
CA LEU A 263 -14.18 11.13 31.02
C LEU A 263 -14.32 12.37 30.13
N ILE A 264 -15.23 12.34 29.15
CA ILE A 264 -15.56 13.50 28.28
C ILE A 264 -16.02 14.73 29.09
N GLY A 265 -16.58 14.51 30.29
CA GLY A 265 -16.97 15.60 31.20
C GLY A 265 -15.80 16.42 31.76
N ASN A 266 -14.56 15.96 31.63
CA ASN A 266 -13.36 16.71 31.97
C ASN A 266 -12.79 17.39 30.71
N ALA A 267 -12.60 18.71 30.77
CA ALA A 267 -12.07 19.51 29.67
C ALA A 267 -10.69 19.05 29.16
N ASP A 268 -9.89 18.41 30.03
CA ASP A 268 -8.58 17.85 29.66
C ASP A 268 -8.67 16.61 28.75
N PHE A 269 -9.87 16.02 28.63
CA PHE A 269 -10.19 14.83 27.84
C PHE A 269 -11.32 15.07 26.83
N ALA A 270 -11.56 16.34 26.46
CA ALA A 270 -12.58 16.71 25.48
C ALA A 270 -12.28 16.22 24.05
N ASP A 271 -11.12 15.61 23.84
CA ASP A 271 -10.64 14.99 22.59
C ASP A 271 -10.92 13.47 22.49
N LEU A 272 -11.53 12.86 23.52
CA LEU A 272 -11.98 11.45 23.52
C LEU A 272 -13.33 11.24 22.80
#